data_AF-A0A7S1KMM3-F1
#
_entry.id   AF-A0A7S1KMM3-F1
#
_cell.length_a   1.000
_cell.length_b   1.000
_cell.length_c   1.000
_cell.angle_alpha   90.00
_cell.angle_beta   90.00
_cell.angle_gamma   90.00
#
_symmetry.space_group_name_H-M   'P 1'
#
loop_
_entity.id
_entity.type
_entity.pdbx_description
1 polymer ?
#
loop_
_entity_poly.entity_id
_entity_poly.type
_entity_poly.pdbx_seq_one_letter_code
_entity_poly.pdbx_strand_id
1 'polypeptide(L)'
;INSSASHRTFFVHWRPVNPNIEGNLYGSNGPLAKYDAAFGSTSLNYELSHNVRYSNWEGHCDKASIVSALLNEPRLSVIYNGVTFSPDDIKGLLVKVIMSLPFEMKWLGRRYPDGGLYEPLPQTLINGLSQWSSYHRPVIVDIERGYQVWNYSYDRIYVEGNTLKLESRGFPTKNRQYSFSGNMWTSDNPDFAWLTVPRGNLNSPSSWPQRNENRMDPFFNPLISPANVYMLYSRSI
;
A
#
# COMPACT_ATOMS: atom_id res chain seq x y z
N ILE A 1 -20.50 -13.41 -1.89
CA ILE A 1 -19.33 -13.32 -0.97
C ILE A 1 -19.74 -12.52 0.27
N ASN A 2 -19.31 -12.94 1.46
CA ASN A 2 -19.35 -12.14 2.68
C ASN A 2 -18.09 -12.48 3.48
N SER A 3 -17.05 -11.67 3.34
CA SER A 3 -15.70 -11.96 3.82
C SER A 3 -15.17 -10.80 4.65
N SER A 4 -14.48 -11.13 5.74
CA SER A 4 -13.70 -10.20 6.53
C SER A 4 -12.29 -10.76 6.68
N ALA A 5 -11.30 -9.90 6.49
CA ALA A 5 -9.92 -10.22 6.77
C ALA A 5 -9.72 -10.37 8.28
N SER A 6 -8.83 -11.29 8.64
CA SER A 6 -8.34 -11.46 10.02
C SER A 6 -7.47 -10.28 10.45
N HIS A 7 -6.72 -9.72 9.50
CA HIS A 7 -5.92 -8.53 9.64
C HIS A 7 -6.74 -7.29 9.30
N ARG A 8 -6.71 -6.27 10.17
CA ARG A 8 -7.37 -4.99 9.92
C ARG A 8 -6.42 -4.05 9.19
N THR A 9 -6.93 -3.39 8.16
CA THR A 9 -6.17 -2.33 7.48
C THR A 9 -6.03 -1.11 8.38
N PHE A 10 -4.99 -0.31 8.14
CA PHE A 10 -4.77 0.96 8.82
C PHE A 10 -4.38 2.06 7.83
N PHE A 11 -4.53 3.32 8.24
CA PHE A 11 -4.19 4.45 7.39
C PHE A 11 -2.69 4.54 7.15
N VAL A 12 -2.30 4.60 5.88
CA VAL A 12 -0.95 4.92 5.40
C VAL A 12 -1.11 5.98 4.32
N HIS A 13 -0.46 7.14 4.49
CA HIS A 13 -0.50 8.19 3.48
C HIS A 13 0.12 7.67 2.17
N TRP A 14 -0.43 8.07 1.03
CA TRP A 14 0.04 7.63 -0.29
C TRP A 14 1.40 8.22 -0.68
N ARG A 15 1.93 9.17 0.10
CA ARG A 15 3.26 9.78 -0.05
C ARG A 15 3.51 10.31 -1.49
N PRO A 16 2.99 11.50 -1.84
CA PRO A 16 3.26 12.13 -3.12
C PRO A 16 4.76 12.20 -3.41
N VAL A 17 5.14 11.97 -4.67
CA VAL A 17 6.52 12.23 -5.12
C VAL A 17 6.73 13.66 -5.63
N ASN A 18 5.67 14.48 -5.58
CA ASN A 18 5.77 15.91 -5.81
C ASN A 18 6.15 16.63 -4.50
N PRO A 19 7.32 17.29 -4.44
CA PRO A 19 7.76 17.98 -3.22
C PRO A 19 6.85 19.14 -2.80
N ASN A 20 6.01 19.63 -3.72
CA ASN A 20 5.09 20.73 -3.46
C ASN A 20 3.76 20.27 -2.84
N ILE A 21 3.54 18.96 -2.66
CA ILE A 21 2.30 18.40 -2.10
C ILE A 21 2.55 17.92 -0.68
N GLU A 22 1.67 18.32 0.24
CA GLU A 22 1.75 17.92 1.64
C GLU A 22 1.73 16.39 1.81
N GLY A 23 2.43 15.92 2.84
CA GLY A 23 2.52 14.49 3.17
C GLY A 23 3.48 13.70 2.29
N ASN A 24 4.28 14.36 1.44
CA ASN A 24 5.44 13.78 0.76
C ASN A 24 6.53 13.36 1.77
N LEU A 25 7.56 12.67 1.29
CA LEU A 25 8.63 12.12 2.14
C LEU A 25 9.82 13.09 2.36
N TYR A 26 9.82 14.24 1.70
CA TYR A 26 10.99 15.12 1.53
C TYR A 26 11.06 16.29 2.51
N GLY A 27 10.09 16.40 3.43
CA GLY A 27 10.11 17.45 4.46
C GLY A 27 11.42 17.45 5.26
N SER A 28 11.89 18.63 5.66
CA SER A 28 13.15 18.81 6.42
C SER A 28 13.16 18.08 7.78
N ASN A 29 11.98 17.75 8.31
CA ASN A 29 11.80 16.89 9.48
C ASN A 29 10.91 15.66 9.14
N GLY A 30 10.87 15.30 7.86
CA GLY A 30 10.11 14.16 7.35
C GLY A 30 10.83 12.83 7.56
N PRO A 31 10.21 11.72 7.14
CA PRO A 31 10.71 10.36 7.40
C PRO A 31 12.15 10.15 6.91
N LEU A 32 12.49 10.66 5.72
CA LEU A 32 13.81 10.47 5.11
C LEU A 32 14.88 11.34 5.75
N ALA A 33 14.58 12.60 6.07
CA ALA A 33 15.50 13.48 6.79
C ALA A 33 15.87 12.90 8.15
N LYS A 34 14.88 12.35 8.87
CA LYS A 34 15.08 11.65 10.14
C LYS A 34 15.90 10.38 9.98
N TYR A 35 15.64 9.61 8.94
CA TYR A 35 16.41 8.41 8.64
C TYR A 35 17.88 8.75 8.37
N ASP A 36 18.14 9.78 7.56
CA ASP A 36 19.50 10.27 7.28
C ASP A 36 20.22 10.72 8.56
N ALA A 37 19.56 11.48 9.43
CA ALA A 37 20.12 11.91 10.71
C ALA A 37 20.42 10.74 11.66
N ALA A 38 19.57 9.72 11.70
CA ALA A 38 19.70 8.61 12.64
C ALA A 38 20.70 7.52 12.19
N PHE A 39 20.85 7.32 10.88
CA PHE A 39 21.66 6.24 10.30
C PHE A 39 22.87 6.72 9.49
N GLY A 40 23.07 8.04 9.37
CA GLY A 40 24.21 8.60 8.63
C GLY A 40 24.13 8.36 7.12
N SER A 41 22.93 8.34 6.55
CA SER A 41 22.69 8.15 5.11
C SER A 41 22.41 9.45 4.37
N THR A 42 22.19 9.35 3.05
CA THR A 42 21.78 10.45 2.17
C THR A 42 20.54 10.08 1.35
N SER A 43 19.65 9.29 1.95
CA SER A 43 18.42 8.77 1.34
C SER A 43 17.46 9.86 0.87
N LEU A 44 17.36 11.00 1.58
CA LEU A 44 16.56 12.14 1.16
C LEU A 44 17.10 12.74 -0.15
N ASN A 45 18.41 12.99 -0.21
CA ASN A 45 19.04 13.54 -1.41
C ASN A 45 18.90 12.58 -2.60
N TYR A 46 19.01 11.27 -2.35
CA TYR A 46 18.77 10.26 -3.37
C TYR A 46 17.35 10.35 -3.92
N GLU A 47 16.32 10.41 -3.06
CA GLU A 47 14.95 10.57 -3.54
C GLU A 47 14.74 11.84 -4.36
N LEU A 48 15.23 12.98 -3.86
CA LEU A 48 15.06 14.27 -4.52
C LEU A 48 15.67 14.30 -5.93
N SER A 49 16.74 13.52 -6.15
CA SER A 49 17.47 13.47 -7.42
C SER A 49 16.95 12.40 -8.40
N HIS A 50 16.23 11.38 -7.93
CA HIS A 50 15.83 10.25 -8.77
C HIS A 50 14.31 10.09 -8.94
N ASN A 51 13.54 10.46 -7.92
CA ASN A 51 12.15 10.02 -7.81
C ASN A 51 11.13 11.16 -7.83
N VAL A 52 11.58 12.42 -7.85
CA VAL A 52 10.70 13.59 -7.92
C VAL A 52 9.93 13.63 -9.23
N ARG A 53 8.62 13.82 -9.12
CA ARG A 53 7.72 14.07 -10.25
C ARG A 53 6.79 15.23 -9.90
N TYR A 54 6.32 15.95 -10.90
CA TYR A 54 5.51 17.17 -10.68
C TYR A 54 4.02 16.97 -10.95
N SER A 55 3.57 15.74 -11.23
CA SER A 55 2.13 15.47 -11.27
C SER A 55 1.54 15.45 -9.86
N ASN A 56 0.25 15.77 -9.73
CA ASN A 56 -0.39 15.88 -8.41
C ASN A 56 -1.01 14.58 -7.89
N TRP A 57 -0.79 13.46 -8.58
CA TRP A 57 -1.39 12.17 -8.26
C TRP A 57 -0.37 11.03 -8.18
N GLU A 58 0.84 11.20 -8.74
CA GLU A 58 1.89 10.18 -8.66
C GLU A 58 2.49 10.11 -7.26
N GLY A 59 2.58 8.89 -6.73
CA GLY A 59 3.14 8.62 -5.41
C GLY A 59 3.29 7.13 -5.17
N HIS A 60 3.04 6.72 -3.93
CA HIS A 60 3.24 5.37 -3.44
C HIS A 60 1.93 4.73 -2.93
N CYS A 61 0.79 5.01 -3.57
CA CYS A 61 -0.51 4.47 -3.14
C CYS A 61 -0.56 2.92 -3.15
N ASP A 62 0.14 2.31 -4.10
CA ASP A 62 0.37 0.85 -4.21
C ASP A 62 1.09 0.34 -2.95
N LYS A 63 2.26 0.89 -2.65
CA LYS A 63 3.10 0.50 -1.51
C LYS A 63 2.42 0.80 -0.17
N ALA A 64 1.74 1.94 -0.06
CA ALA A 64 0.95 2.31 1.12
C ALA A 64 -0.17 1.28 1.38
N SER A 65 -0.84 0.83 0.32
CA SER A 65 -1.85 -0.22 0.40
C SER A 65 -1.26 -1.57 0.80
N ILE A 66 -0.07 -1.93 0.30
CA ILE A 66 0.64 -3.16 0.73
C ILE A 66 0.99 -3.09 2.22
N VAL A 67 1.59 -1.97 2.67
CA VAL A 67 1.94 -1.76 4.08
C VAL A 67 0.70 -1.94 4.96
N SER A 68 -0.40 -1.28 4.59
CA SER A 68 -1.68 -1.37 5.29
C SER A 68 -2.25 -2.79 5.34
N ALA A 69 -2.10 -3.56 4.25
CA ALA A 69 -2.64 -4.92 4.12
C ALA A 69 -1.78 -6.00 4.79
N LEU A 70 -0.46 -5.81 4.88
CA LEU A 70 0.48 -6.85 5.33
C LEU A 70 0.99 -6.68 6.76
N LEU A 71 1.19 -5.44 7.22
CA LEU A 71 1.89 -5.16 8.47
C LEU A 71 0.94 -4.75 9.57
N ASN A 72 1.39 -4.84 10.82
CA ASN A 72 0.67 -4.22 11.93
C ASN A 72 0.86 -2.71 11.89
N GLU A 73 -0.09 -1.96 12.44
CA GLU A 73 0.02 -0.52 12.51
C GLU A 73 1.10 -0.10 13.51
N PRO A 74 2.09 0.72 13.12
CA PRO A 74 2.92 1.46 14.08
C PRO A 74 2.05 2.35 14.96
N ARG A 75 2.19 2.25 16.28
CA ARG A 75 1.38 3.00 17.27
C ARG A 75 2.22 3.82 18.25
N LEU A 76 3.48 3.44 18.45
CA LEU A 76 4.39 4.10 19.38
C LEU A 76 5.48 4.87 18.64
N SER A 77 5.84 6.03 19.17
CA SER A 77 7.04 6.74 18.73
C SER A 77 8.30 6.00 19.18
N VAL A 78 9.34 6.03 18.37
CA VAL A 78 10.63 5.37 18.64
C VAL A 78 11.74 6.41 18.62
N ILE A 79 12.57 6.42 19.66
CA ILE A 79 13.79 7.24 19.69
C ILE A 79 14.97 6.35 19.31
N TYR A 80 15.75 6.78 18.33
CA TYR A 80 16.97 6.08 17.90
C TYR A 80 18.04 7.10 17.52
N ASN A 81 19.24 6.97 18.09
CA ASN A 81 20.37 7.89 17.89
C ASN A 81 19.97 9.38 18.07
N GLY A 82 19.16 9.68 19.09
CA GLY A 82 18.69 11.04 19.37
C GLY A 82 17.59 11.56 18.45
N VAL A 83 17.16 10.79 17.44
CA VAL A 83 16.08 11.14 16.52
C VAL A 83 14.78 10.48 16.96
N THR A 84 13.70 11.26 17.03
CA THR A 84 12.36 10.74 17.35
C THR A 84 11.56 10.47 16.07
N PHE A 85 11.21 9.21 15.85
CA PHE A 85 10.33 8.75 14.78
C PHE A 85 8.91 8.60 15.34
N SER A 86 7.97 9.35 14.78
CA SER A 86 6.54 9.16 15.04
C SER A 86 6.02 7.91 14.30
N PRO A 87 4.84 7.40 14.67
CA PRO A 87 4.18 6.36 13.89
C PRO A 87 4.05 6.69 12.39
N ASP A 88 3.77 7.94 12.04
CA ASP A 88 3.66 8.36 10.63
C ASP A 88 5.02 8.32 9.91
N ASP A 89 6.11 8.69 10.61
CA ASP A 89 7.47 8.57 10.07
C ASP A 89 7.80 7.13 9.72
N ILE A 90 7.49 6.20 10.63
CA ILE A 90 7.73 4.77 10.44
C ILE A 90 6.90 4.24 9.28
N LYS A 91 5.62 4.63 9.18
CA LYS A 91 4.76 4.31 8.01
C LYS A 91 5.36 4.82 6.70
N GLY A 92 5.93 6.04 6.70
CA GLY A 92 6.62 6.60 5.55
C GLY A 92 7.86 5.79 5.12
N LEU A 93 8.65 5.31 6.09
CA LEU A 93 9.80 4.45 5.82
C LEU A 93 9.39 3.05 5.35
N LEU A 94 8.33 2.48 5.92
CA LEU A 94 7.78 1.19 5.49
C LEU A 94 7.39 1.21 4.01
N VAL A 95 6.78 2.30 3.55
CA VAL A 95 6.45 2.50 2.13
C VAL A 95 7.69 2.37 1.23
N LYS A 96 8.88 2.75 1.69
CA LYS A 96 10.12 2.67 0.88
C LYS A 96 10.76 1.29 0.82
N VAL A 97 10.45 0.40 1.76
CA VAL A 97 11.09 -0.92 1.88
C VAL A 97 10.12 -2.09 1.70
N ILE A 98 8.82 -1.83 1.59
CA ILE A 98 7.81 -2.89 1.55
C ILE A 98 8.03 -3.85 0.37
N MET A 99 8.48 -3.34 -0.78
CA MET A 99 8.76 -4.12 -1.98
C MET A 99 10.00 -5.02 -1.84
N SER A 100 10.80 -4.86 -0.78
CA SER A 100 11.92 -5.76 -0.47
C SER A 100 11.49 -6.96 0.38
N LEU A 101 10.26 -6.96 0.90
CA LEU A 101 9.79 -8.03 1.77
C LEU A 101 9.29 -9.24 0.98
N PRO A 102 9.37 -10.44 1.56
CA PRO A 102 8.93 -11.65 0.88
C PRO A 102 7.39 -11.75 0.92
N PHE A 103 6.75 -11.46 -0.21
CA PHE A 103 5.32 -11.73 -0.42
C PHE A 103 5.03 -12.10 -1.88
N GLU A 104 3.87 -12.67 -2.12
CA GLU A 104 3.31 -12.91 -3.44
C GLU A 104 2.17 -11.94 -3.73
N MET A 105 2.06 -11.50 -4.98
CA MET A 105 0.90 -10.76 -5.47
C MET A 105 0.05 -11.65 -6.36
N LYS A 106 -1.24 -11.74 -6.07
CA LYS A 106 -2.24 -12.35 -6.95
C LYS A 106 -3.08 -11.24 -7.56
N TRP A 107 -3.33 -11.29 -8.87
CA TRP A 107 -3.98 -10.22 -9.63
C TRP A 107 -5.31 -10.67 -10.26
N LEU A 108 -6.28 -9.75 -10.34
CA LEU A 108 -7.54 -9.88 -11.04
C LEU A 108 -7.82 -8.60 -11.81
N GLY A 109 -8.25 -8.72 -13.08
CA GLY A 109 -8.52 -7.56 -13.93
C GLY A 109 -7.25 -6.99 -14.57
N ARG A 110 -7.39 -5.83 -15.20
CA ARG A 110 -6.34 -5.13 -15.94
C ARG A 110 -6.59 -3.63 -15.86
N ARG A 111 -5.51 -2.86 -15.83
CA ARG A 111 -5.56 -1.40 -15.83
C ARG A 111 -6.28 -0.86 -17.07
N TYR A 112 -7.00 0.25 -16.93
CA TYR A 112 -7.47 1.03 -18.07
C TYR A 112 -6.30 1.66 -18.87
N PRO A 113 -6.35 1.70 -20.22
CA PRO A 113 -7.41 1.18 -21.08
C PRO A 113 -7.24 -0.30 -21.50
N ASP A 114 -6.16 -0.96 -21.10
CA ASP A 114 -5.79 -2.32 -21.54
C ASP A 114 -6.82 -3.39 -21.14
N GLY A 115 -7.60 -3.16 -20.08
CA GLY A 115 -8.71 -4.00 -19.67
C GLY A 115 -9.97 -3.83 -20.53
N GLY A 116 -10.13 -2.71 -21.23
CA GLY A 116 -11.42 -2.31 -21.78
C GLY A 116 -12.32 -1.64 -20.75
N LEU A 117 -13.37 -0.96 -21.22
CA LEU A 117 -14.15 0.00 -20.42
C LEU A 117 -14.91 -0.61 -19.24
N TYR A 118 -15.13 -1.93 -19.22
CA TYR A 118 -16.01 -2.61 -18.25
C TYR A 118 -15.34 -3.80 -17.56
N GLU A 119 -14.04 -4.03 -17.79
CA GLU A 119 -13.31 -5.09 -17.11
C GLU A 119 -12.71 -4.60 -15.78
N PRO A 120 -12.55 -5.49 -14.78
CA PRO A 120 -13.06 -6.85 -14.75
C PRO A 120 -14.60 -6.86 -14.71
N LEU A 121 -15.22 -7.76 -15.48
CA LEU A 121 -16.67 -7.97 -15.39
C LEU A 121 -17.07 -8.30 -13.94
N PRO A 122 -18.28 -7.87 -13.48
CA PRO A 122 -18.72 -8.09 -12.10
C PRO A 122 -18.56 -9.53 -11.64
N GLN A 123 -18.98 -10.51 -12.45
CA GLN A 123 -18.91 -11.91 -12.05
C GLN A 123 -17.46 -12.41 -11.97
N THR A 124 -16.58 -11.96 -12.88
CA THR A 124 -15.15 -12.29 -12.86
C THR A 124 -14.51 -11.79 -11.57
N LEU A 125 -14.76 -10.51 -11.22
CA LEU A 125 -14.23 -9.92 -10.00
C LEU A 125 -14.79 -10.60 -8.75
N ILE A 126 -16.11 -10.77 -8.65
CA ILE A 126 -16.76 -11.39 -7.50
C ILE A 126 -16.27 -12.83 -7.30
N ASN A 127 -16.13 -13.62 -8.36
CA ASN A 127 -15.62 -14.98 -8.28
C ASN A 127 -14.17 -15.01 -7.77
N GLY A 128 -13.30 -14.16 -8.31
CA GLY A 128 -11.91 -14.09 -7.88
C GLY A 128 -11.77 -13.62 -6.42
N LEU A 129 -12.51 -12.58 -6.02
CA LEU A 129 -12.57 -12.13 -4.62
C LEU A 129 -13.12 -13.23 -3.70
N SER A 130 -14.11 -14.01 -4.17
CA SER A 130 -14.65 -15.12 -3.40
C SER A 130 -13.60 -16.23 -3.21
N GLN A 131 -12.79 -16.53 -4.22
CA GLN A 131 -11.66 -17.47 -4.06
C GLN A 131 -10.63 -16.95 -3.04
N TRP A 132 -10.33 -15.66 -3.09
CA TRP A 132 -9.39 -15.02 -2.16
C TRP A 132 -9.89 -14.89 -0.73
N SER A 133 -11.20 -14.99 -0.49
CA SER A 133 -11.77 -14.92 0.86
C SER A 133 -11.20 -15.96 1.82
N SER A 134 -10.79 -17.13 1.29
CA SER A 134 -10.14 -18.21 2.04
C SER A 134 -8.79 -17.83 2.66
N TYR A 135 -8.12 -16.78 2.16
CA TYR A 135 -6.87 -16.29 2.73
C TYR A 135 -7.08 -15.46 3.99
N HIS A 136 -8.31 -14.99 4.26
CA HIS A 136 -8.62 -14.07 5.37
C HIS A 136 -7.68 -12.85 5.43
N ARG A 137 -7.34 -12.29 4.27
CA ARG A 137 -6.45 -11.13 4.11
C ARG A 137 -7.18 -9.95 3.46
N PRO A 138 -6.74 -8.71 3.72
CA PRO A 138 -7.22 -7.56 2.98
C PRO A 138 -6.90 -7.70 1.49
N VAL A 139 -7.77 -7.13 0.65
CA VAL A 139 -7.52 -6.98 -0.78
C VAL A 139 -7.17 -5.53 -1.08
N ILE A 140 -6.43 -5.31 -2.15
CA ILE A 140 -6.12 -3.99 -2.68
C ILE A 140 -6.89 -3.82 -3.98
N VAL A 141 -7.58 -2.70 -4.15
CA VAL A 141 -8.42 -2.44 -5.32
C VAL A 141 -8.08 -1.07 -5.88
N ASP A 142 -7.97 -0.98 -7.20
CA ASP A 142 -8.04 0.28 -7.91
C ASP A 142 -9.50 0.66 -8.12
N ILE A 143 -9.93 1.70 -7.43
CA ILE A 143 -11.35 1.92 -7.16
C ILE A 143 -12.04 2.86 -8.15
N GLU A 144 -11.25 3.51 -9.00
CA GLU A 144 -11.70 4.48 -9.97
C GLU A 144 -11.16 4.08 -11.34
N ARG A 145 -12.05 4.00 -12.32
CA ARG A 145 -11.63 3.84 -13.71
C ARG A 145 -10.98 5.12 -14.21
N GLY A 146 -9.71 5.06 -14.61
CA GLY A 146 -9.04 6.24 -15.14
C GLY A 146 -7.59 6.03 -15.54
N TYR A 147 -6.99 7.11 -16.04
CA TYR A 147 -5.55 7.10 -16.33
C TYR A 147 -4.71 7.03 -15.05
N GLN A 148 -5.18 7.71 -14.00
CA GLN A 148 -4.56 7.68 -12.68
C GLN A 148 -4.91 6.37 -11.99
N VAL A 149 -3.93 5.75 -11.36
CA VAL A 149 -4.11 4.49 -10.64
C VAL A 149 -4.13 4.79 -9.15
N TRP A 150 -5.18 4.36 -8.47
CA TRP A 150 -5.34 4.60 -7.04
C TRP A 150 -5.65 3.33 -6.27
N ASN A 151 -4.61 2.79 -5.63
CA ASN A 151 -4.73 1.59 -4.83
C ASN A 151 -5.23 1.90 -3.41
N TYR A 152 -6.20 1.12 -2.93
CA TYR A 152 -6.68 1.15 -1.56
C TYR A 152 -6.87 -0.26 -1.01
N SER A 153 -6.51 -0.45 0.26
CA SER A 153 -6.70 -1.71 0.98
C SER A 153 -8.07 -1.78 1.66
N TYR A 154 -8.73 -2.94 1.54
CA TYR A 154 -10.06 -3.23 2.08
C TYR A 154 -10.01 -4.52 2.91
N ASP A 155 -10.46 -4.43 4.17
CA ASP A 155 -10.47 -5.56 5.11
C ASP A 155 -11.83 -6.25 5.20
N ARG A 156 -12.85 -5.76 4.49
CA ARG A 156 -14.16 -6.37 4.41
C ARG A 156 -14.76 -6.21 3.02
N ILE A 157 -15.26 -7.32 2.49
CA ILE A 157 -15.80 -7.44 1.14
C ILE A 157 -17.08 -8.26 1.21
N TYR A 158 -18.17 -7.73 0.70
CA TYR A 158 -19.41 -8.48 0.65
C TYR A 158 -20.30 -8.04 -0.51
N VAL A 159 -21.18 -8.94 -0.92
CA VAL A 159 -22.20 -8.68 -1.94
C VAL A 159 -23.55 -8.72 -1.27
N GLU A 160 -24.32 -7.66 -1.46
CA GLU A 160 -25.69 -7.52 -0.99
C GLU A 160 -26.59 -7.23 -2.19
N GLY A 161 -27.43 -8.21 -2.56
CA GLY A 161 -28.17 -8.18 -3.81
C GLY A 161 -27.24 -8.00 -5.01
N ASN A 162 -27.42 -6.88 -5.70
CA ASN A 162 -26.70 -6.50 -6.92
C ASN A 162 -25.58 -5.47 -6.67
N THR A 163 -25.07 -5.41 -5.43
CA THR A 163 -24.06 -4.44 -5.03
C THR A 163 -22.87 -5.14 -4.37
N LEU A 164 -21.68 -4.92 -4.92
CA LEU A 164 -20.40 -5.26 -4.29
C LEU A 164 -19.99 -4.10 -3.37
N LYS A 165 -19.74 -4.38 -2.11
CA LYS A 165 -19.31 -3.39 -1.10
C LYS A 165 -17.90 -3.72 -0.61
N LEU A 166 -17.06 -2.69 -0.58
CA LEU A 166 -15.69 -2.71 -0.09
C LEU A 166 -15.57 -1.76 1.09
N GLU A 167 -15.15 -2.28 2.24
CA GLU A 167 -15.01 -1.50 3.46
C GLU A 167 -13.58 -1.58 4.00
N SER A 168 -13.07 -0.43 4.43
CA SER A 168 -11.78 -0.30 5.09
C SER A 168 -12.00 0.33 6.46
N ARG A 169 -11.69 -0.39 7.53
CA ARG A 169 -11.82 0.17 8.89
C ARG A 169 -10.69 1.13 9.23
N GLY A 170 -9.56 1.02 8.54
CA GLY A 170 -8.39 1.90 8.72
C GLY A 170 -8.47 3.22 7.96
N PHE A 171 -9.38 3.37 6.99
CA PHE A 171 -9.46 4.52 6.10
C PHE A 171 -10.90 5.05 6.10
N PRO A 172 -11.25 6.05 6.94
CA PRO A 172 -12.63 6.50 7.10
C PRO A 172 -13.29 7.03 5.83
N THR A 173 -12.50 7.35 4.79
CA THR A 173 -12.96 8.20 3.68
C THR A 173 -13.18 7.48 2.35
N LYS A 174 -12.97 6.15 2.23
CA LYS A 174 -13.07 5.48 0.93
C LYS A 174 -13.72 4.10 0.93
N ASN A 175 -14.75 3.88 1.74
CA ASN A 175 -15.65 2.74 1.47
C ASN A 175 -16.24 2.90 0.07
N ARG A 176 -16.33 1.80 -0.68
CA ARG A 176 -16.80 1.79 -2.06
C ARG A 176 -17.93 0.80 -2.25
N GLN A 177 -18.83 1.16 -3.17
CA GLN A 177 -19.92 0.31 -3.59
C GLN A 177 -20.02 0.34 -5.11
N TYR A 178 -20.18 -0.84 -5.71
CA TYR A 178 -20.33 -1.02 -7.14
C TYR A 178 -21.60 -1.80 -7.40
N SER A 179 -22.51 -1.23 -8.18
CA SER A 179 -23.76 -1.87 -8.58
C SER A 179 -23.60 -2.55 -9.94
N PHE A 180 -24.26 -3.70 -10.09
CA PHE A 180 -24.24 -4.48 -11.32
C PHE A 180 -25.61 -5.07 -11.64
N SER A 181 -25.86 -5.40 -12.91
CA SER A 181 -27.05 -6.14 -13.34
C SER A 181 -26.62 -7.22 -14.33
N GLY A 182 -26.92 -8.48 -14.01
CA GLY A 182 -26.30 -9.60 -14.69
C GLY A 182 -24.78 -9.51 -14.58
N ASN A 183 -24.09 -9.48 -15.73
CA ASN A 183 -22.63 -9.37 -15.79
C ASN A 183 -22.14 -8.01 -16.30
N MET A 184 -22.89 -6.94 -16.04
CA MET A 184 -22.54 -5.57 -16.42
C MET A 184 -22.57 -4.64 -15.21
N TRP A 185 -21.58 -3.78 -15.09
CA TRP A 185 -21.59 -2.68 -14.11
C TRP A 185 -22.68 -1.67 -14.48
N THR A 186 -23.47 -1.23 -13.49
CA THR A 186 -24.49 -0.18 -13.63
C THR A 186 -24.10 1.11 -12.92
N SER A 187 -22.99 1.09 -12.20
CA SER A 187 -22.30 2.25 -11.62
C SER A 187 -20.90 2.39 -12.22
N ASP A 188 -20.05 3.20 -11.57
CA ASP A 188 -18.60 3.10 -11.74
C ASP A 188 -18.11 1.65 -11.54
N ASN A 189 -16.90 1.34 -12.00
CA ASN A 189 -16.31 0.00 -11.88
C ASN A 189 -14.85 0.10 -11.42
N PRO A 190 -14.36 -0.89 -10.64
CA PRO A 190 -12.94 -0.99 -10.36
C PRO A 190 -12.19 -1.42 -11.64
N ASP A 191 -10.92 -1.04 -11.74
CA ASP A 191 -10.04 -1.44 -12.85
C ASP A 191 -9.38 -2.80 -12.60
N PHE A 192 -8.96 -3.05 -11.36
CA PHE A 192 -8.37 -4.31 -10.96
C PHE A 192 -8.40 -4.48 -9.45
N ALA A 193 -8.20 -5.72 -9.00
CA ALA A 193 -7.96 -6.05 -7.61
C ALA A 193 -6.73 -6.96 -7.49
N TRP A 194 -6.07 -6.89 -6.36
CA TRP A 194 -4.93 -7.75 -6.05
C TRP A 194 -4.85 -8.09 -4.57
N LEU A 195 -4.25 -9.24 -4.29
CA LEU A 195 -4.06 -9.78 -2.95
C LEU A 195 -2.57 -9.94 -2.69
N THR A 196 -2.14 -9.51 -1.52
CA THR A 196 -0.78 -9.77 -1.02
C THR A 196 -0.80 -10.96 -0.06
N VAL A 197 0.07 -11.94 -0.31
CA VAL A 197 0.20 -13.13 0.52
C VAL A 197 1.64 -13.17 1.07
N PRO A 198 1.85 -12.97 2.38
CA PRO A 198 3.19 -12.97 2.94
C PRO A 198 3.85 -14.34 2.78
N ARG A 199 5.14 -14.33 2.44
CA ARG A 199 5.98 -15.53 2.38
C ARG A 199 6.87 -15.56 3.62
N GLY A 200 6.50 -16.38 4.60
CA GLY A 200 7.17 -16.45 5.89
C GLY A 200 6.64 -15.44 6.91
N ASN A 201 7.39 -15.25 7.99
CA ASN A 201 6.98 -14.42 9.12
C ASN A 201 7.55 -13.00 8.99
N LEU A 202 6.74 -12.05 8.52
CA LEU A 202 7.14 -10.65 8.39
C LEU A 202 7.43 -9.95 9.74
N ASN A 203 7.08 -10.56 10.88
CA ASN A 203 7.49 -10.07 12.20
C ASN A 203 8.90 -10.57 12.59
N SER A 204 9.54 -11.41 11.79
CA SER A 204 10.90 -11.87 12.01
C SER A 204 11.92 -10.94 11.36
N PRO A 205 13.03 -10.57 12.03
CA PRO A 205 14.10 -9.79 11.41
C PRO A 205 14.67 -10.46 10.14
N SER A 206 14.64 -11.80 10.07
CA SER A 206 15.14 -12.55 8.92
C SER A 206 14.38 -12.31 7.62
N SER A 207 13.15 -11.78 7.68
CA SER A 207 12.36 -11.40 6.51
C SER A 207 12.71 -10.02 5.96
N TRP A 208 13.61 -9.28 6.61
CA TRP A 208 13.97 -7.91 6.28
C TRP A 208 15.45 -7.85 5.85
N PRO A 209 15.73 -7.80 4.55
CA PRO A 209 17.10 -7.86 4.06
C PRO A 209 17.92 -6.65 4.51
N GLN A 210 19.24 -6.82 4.60
CA GLN A 210 20.15 -5.76 5.00
C GLN A 210 20.21 -4.63 3.96
N ARG A 211 20.04 -4.98 2.68
CA ARG A 211 20.01 -4.05 1.56
C ARG A 211 18.63 -4.05 0.95
N ASN A 212 18.17 -2.87 0.57
CA ASN A 212 17.09 -2.78 -0.39
C ASN A 212 17.69 -3.12 -1.75
N GLU A 213 17.21 -4.17 -2.42
CA GLU A 213 17.75 -4.60 -3.72
C GLU A 213 16.68 -4.74 -4.81
N ASN A 214 15.44 -4.30 -4.55
CA ASN A 214 14.36 -4.42 -5.53
C ASN A 214 14.49 -3.38 -6.65
N ARG A 215 15.33 -3.69 -7.64
CA ARG A 215 15.58 -2.85 -8.83
C ARG A 215 14.39 -2.76 -9.79
N MET A 216 13.34 -3.55 -9.58
CA MET A 216 12.12 -3.48 -10.39
C MET A 216 11.15 -2.39 -9.90
N ASP A 217 11.37 -1.85 -8.69
CA ASP A 217 10.58 -0.72 -8.18
C ASP A 217 11.13 0.60 -8.73
N PRO A 218 10.35 1.36 -9.53
CA PRO A 218 10.80 2.63 -10.10
C PRO A 218 11.01 3.72 -9.05
N PHE A 219 10.50 3.52 -7.82
CA PHE A 219 10.69 4.41 -6.69
C PHE A 219 11.59 3.78 -5.62
N PHE A 220 12.47 2.88 -6.02
CA PHE A 220 13.43 2.25 -5.15
C PHE A 220 14.40 3.26 -4.52
N ASN A 221 14.87 2.98 -3.30
CA ASN A 221 15.96 3.71 -2.64
C ASN A 221 16.96 2.73 -2.01
N PRO A 222 18.18 2.60 -2.57
CA PRO A 222 19.17 1.66 -2.06
C PRO A 222 19.75 2.08 -0.70
N LEU A 223 19.60 3.35 -0.31
CA LEU A 223 20.20 3.90 0.90
C LEU A 223 19.34 3.68 2.14
N ILE A 224 18.11 3.17 1.98
CA ILE A 224 17.22 2.80 3.08
C ILE A 224 17.31 1.29 3.28
N SER A 225 17.82 0.85 4.42
CA SER A 225 17.96 -0.57 4.77
C SER A 225 16.64 -1.09 5.34
N PRO A 226 16.04 -2.15 4.75
CA PRO A 226 14.85 -2.79 5.33
C PRO A 226 15.09 -3.29 6.75
N ALA A 227 16.29 -3.79 7.07
CA ALA A 227 16.65 -4.19 8.44
C ALA A 227 16.62 -3.02 9.44
N ASN A 228 17.12 -1.84 9.06
CA ASN A 228 17.03 -0.64 9.90
C ASN A 228 15.57 -0.21 10.11
N VAL A 229 14.76 -0.26 9.06
CA VAL A 229 13.32 0.07 9.14
C VAL A 229 12.58 -0.94 10.03
N TYR A 230 12.91 -2.24 9.94
CA TYR A 230 12.36 -3.27 10.82
C TYR A 230 12.65 -3.00 12.30
N MET A 231 13.87 -2.57 12.62
CA MET A 231 14.25 -2.22 14.00
C MET A 231 13.36 -1.10 14.56
N LEU A 232 13.07 -0.06 13.75
CA LEU A 232 12.13 0.99 14.17
C LEU A 232 10.70 0.45 14.27
N TYR A 233 10.25 -0.28 13.25
CA TYR A 233 8.91 -0.84 13.15
C TYR A 233 8.57 -1.79 14.31
N SER A 234 9.43 -2.76 14.61
CA SER A 234 9.24 -3.75 15.68
C SER A 234 9.12 -3.13 17.07
N ARG A 235 9.72 -1.95 17.30
CA ARG A 235 9.61 -1.20 18.57
C ARG A 235 8.36 -0.31 18.62
N SER A 236 7.70 -0.12 17.49
CA SER A 236 6.54 0.77 17.34
C SER A 236 5.19 0.08 17.42
N ILE A 237 5.16 -1.26 17.26
CA ILE A 237 3.95 -2.10 17.24
C ILE A 237 3.57 -2.63 18.62
#